data_AF-A0A2M7IYD9-F1
#
_entry.id   AF-A0A2M7IYD9-F1
#
_cell.length_a   1.000
_cell.length_b   1.000
_cell.length_c   1.000
_cell.angle_alpha   90.00
_cell.angle_beta   90.00
_cell.angle_gamma   90.00
#
_symmetry.space_group_name_H-M   'P 1'
#
loop_
_entity.id
_entity.type
_entity.pdbx_description
1 polymer ?
#
loop_
_entity_poly.entity_id
_entity_poly.type
_entity_poly.pdbx_seq_one_letter_code
_entity_poly.pdbx_strand_id
1 'polypeptide(L)'
;MKIKIANKEIRQSLNIETPDFPKYVTQLLNLANQNAQGTRPKTVGQMSELIQLFPGKTIAEWQKWYIEKHPEAIKNAAFRLATIQEEAKGIDGYINDAAVSIKPDSYKTKMALSEKIDTEVIFYTKAKNGIELEFD
;
A
#
# COMPACT_ATOMS: atom_id res chain seq x y z
N MET A 1 -30.78 11.77 -22.11
CA MET A 1 -31.30 10.82 -21.10
C MET A 1 -30.20 10.55 -20.09
N LYS A 2 -30.47 10.64 -18.78
CA LYS A 2 -29.48 10.30 -17.73
C LYS A 2 -29.98 9.07 -16.99
N ILE A 3 -29.22 7.98 -17.05
CA ILE A 3 -29.49 6.75 -16.31
C ILE A 3 -28.53 6.74 -15.11
N LYS A 4 -29.05 6.42 -13.92
CA LYS A 4 -28.24 6.19 -12.72
C LYS A 4 -28.25 4.69 -12.44
N ILE A 5 -27.07 4.08 -12.39
CA ILE A 5 -26.88 2.66 -12.06
C ILE A 5 -26.15 2.62 -10.72
N ALA A 6 -26.61 1.79 -9.78
CA ALA A 6 -25.96 1.64 -8.49
C ALA A 6 -24.70 0.76 -8.61
N ASN A 7 -23.66 1.05 -7.83
CA ASN A 7 -22.43 0.21 -7.81
C ASN A 7 -22.71 -1.26 -7.48
N LYS A 8 -23.75 -1.54 -6.69
CA LYS A 8 -24.21 -2.89 -6.39
C LYS A 8 -24.70 -3.61 -7.65
N GLU A 9 -25.47 -2.93 -8.49
CA GLU A 9 -26.01 -3.48 -9.75
C GLU A 9 -24.88 -3.74 -10.75
N ILE A 10 -23.88 -2.84 -10.81
CA ILE A 10 -22.69 -3.01 -11.63
C ILE A 10 -21.92 -4.27 -11.19
N ARG A 11 -21.65 -4.42 -9.88
CA ARG A 11 -20.94 -5.58 -9.33
C ARG A 11 -21.67 -6.89 -9.60
N GLN A 12 -22.99 -6.90 -9.40
CA GLN A 12 -23.83 -8.07 -9.71
C GLN A 12 -23.76 -8.44 -11.20
N SER A 13 -23.85 -7.44 -12.08
CA SER A 13 -23.78 -7.65 -13.54
C SER A 13 -22.41 -8.17 -14.00
N LEU A 14 -21.35 -7.78 -13.29
CA LEU A 14 -19.98 -8.22 -13.56
C LEU A 14 -19.59 -9.50 -12.79
N ASN A 15 -20.53 -10.10 -12.07
CA ASN A 15 -20.29 -11.28 -11.24
C ASN A 15 -19.14 -11.09 -10.21
N ILE A 16 -18.99 -9.86 -9.71
CA ILE A 16 -17.94 -9.49 -8.75
C ILE A 16 -18.46 -9.74 -7.34
N GLU A 17 -17.78 -10.62 -6.61
CA GLU A 17 -18.06 -10.84 -5.20
C GLU A 17 -17.87 -9.56 -4.39
N THR A 18 -18.79 -9.33 -3.46
CA THR A 18 -18.69 -8.19 -2.53
C THR A 18 -18.25 -8.75 -1.19
N PRO A 19 -16.93 -8.72 -0.87
CA PRO A 19 -16.46 -9.20 0.40
C PRO A 19 -17.11 -8.40 1.54
N ASP A 20 -17.56 -9.12 2.56
CA ASP A 20 -18.04 -8.52 3.80
C ASP A 20 -16.83 -8.19 4.68
N PHE A 21 -16.74 -6.93 5.11
CA PHE A 21 -15.63 -6.44 5.89
C PHE A 21 -16.12 -5.98 7.26
N PRO A 22 -15.46 -6.37 8.36
CA PRO A 22 -15.73 -5.81 9.67
C PRO A 22 -15.63 -4.29 9.67
N LYS A 23 -16.30 -3.66 10.64
CA LYS A 23 -16.32 -2.21 10.80
C LYS A 23 -14.88 -1.66 10.78
N TYR A 24 -14.63 -0.66 9.93
CA TYR A 24 -13.35 0.04 9.73
C TYR A 24 -12.25 -0.70 8.94
N VAL A 25 -12.39 -1.99 8.63
CA VAL A 25 -11.33 -2.73 7.92
C VAL A 25 -11.01 -2.12 6.56
N THR A 26 -12.03 -1.71 5.80
CA THR A 26 -11.82 -1.02 4.51
C THR A 26 -11.08 0.31 4.66
N GLN A 27 -11.30 1.04 5.76
CA GLN A 27 -10.60 2.31 6.02
C GLN A 27 -9.12 2.06 6.30
N LEU A 28 -8.80 1.05 7.12
CA LEU A 28 -7.43 0.67 7.43
C LEU A 28 -6.69 0.18 6.18
N LEU A 29 -7.33 -0.67 5.36
CA LEU A 29 -6.76 -1.14 4.10
C LEU A 29 -6.47 0.01 3.12
N ASN A 30 -7.40 0.97 3.00
CA ASN A 30 -7.22 2.13 2.14
C ASN A 30 -6.08 3.03 2.64
N LEU A 31 -5.99 3.26 3.95
CA LEU A 31 -4.91 4.06 4.55
C LEU A 31 -3.54 3.39 4.33
N ALA A 32 -3.46 2.08 4.58
CA ALA A 32 -2.25 1.30 4.34
C ALA A 32 -1.82 1.37 2.86
N ASN A 33 -2.76 1.17 1.92
CA ASN A 33 -2.51 1.25 0.49
C ASN A 33 -2.05 2.65 0.05
N GLN A 34 -2.64 3.71 0.61
CA GLN A 34 -2.24 5.09 0.33
C GLN A 34 -0.79 5.36 0.79
N ASN A 35 -0.44 4.91 1.99
CA ASN A 35 0.91 5.08 2.55
C ASN A 35 1.94 4.27 1.79
N ALA A 36 1.64 3.00 1.48
CA ALA A 36 2.50 2.14 0.67
C ALA A 36 2.57 2.59 -0.80
N GLN A 37 1.71 3.52 -1.22
CA GLN A 37 1.54 3.92 -2.61
C GLN A 37 1.25 2.73 -3.54
N GLY A 38 0.60 1.70 -3.02
CA GLY A 38 0.46 0.39 -3.67
C GLY A 38 -0.39 0.42 -4.94
N THR A 39 -1.22 1.46 -5.14
CA THR A 39 -2.04 1.65 -6.34
C THR A 39 -1.38 2.52 -7.41
N ARG A 40 -0.13 2.97 -7.20
CA ARG A 40 0.54 3.81 -8.19
C ARG A 40 0.84 3.00 -9.47
N PRO A 41 0.82 3.66 -10.64
CA PRO A 41 1.14 3.01 -11.91
C PRO A 41 2.50 2.31 -11.94
N LYS A 42 3.50 2.85 -11.23
CA LYS A 42 4.81 2.21 -11.10
C LYS A 42 4.76 0.84 -10.43
N THR A 43 3.75 0.59 -9.60
CA THR A 43 3.61 -0.63 -8.78
C THR A 43 2.65 -1.63 -9.43
N VAL A 44 1.47 -1.16 -9.86
CA VAL A 44 0.40 -2.03 -10.39
C VAL A 44 0.10 -1.85 -11.89
N GLY A 45 0.88 -1.02 -12.58
CA GLY A 45 0.66 -0.67 -13.97
C GLY A 45 -0.54 0.27 -14.19
N GLN A 46 -0.78 0.64 -15.44
CA GLN A 46 -1.90 1.50 -15.84
C GLN A 46 -3.06 0.67 -16.35
N MET A 47 -4.20 0.71 -15.67
CA MET A 47 -5.37 -0.10 -16.04
C MET A 47 -5.85 0.15 -17.48
N SER A 48 -5.83 1.42 -17.93
CA SER A 48 -6.24 1.80 -19.29
C SER A 48 -5.37 1.18 -20.39
N GLU A 49 -4.11 0.86 -20.08
CA GLU A 49 -3.17 0.21 -21.00
C GLU A 49 -3.30 -1.31 -20.86
N LEU A 50 -3.28 -1.81 -19.63
CA LEU A 50 -3.32 -3.25 -19.35
C LEU A 50 -4.62 -3.91 -19.86
N ILE A 51 -5.76 -3.22 -19.77
CA ILE A 51 -7.04 -3.76 -20.24
C ILE A 51 -7.08 -3.95 -21.76
N GLN A 52 -6.32 -3.17 -22.53
CA GLN A 52 -6.24 -3.32 -23.98
C GLN A 52 -5.44 -4.56 -24.38
N LEU A 53 -4.54 -5.01 -23.51
CA LEU A 53 -3.69 -6.18 -23.73
C LEU A 53 -4.32 -7.48 -23.22
N PHE A 54 -5.40 -7.38 -22.43
CA PHE A 54 -6.04 -8.54 -21.83
C PHE A 54 -7.04 -9.20 -22.79
N PRO A 55 -6.83 -10.49 -23.15
CA PRO A 55 -7.68 -11.18 -24.11
C PRO A 55 -8.91 -11.85 -23.48
N GLY A 56 -8.98 -11.92 -22.14
CA GLY A 56 -10.05 -12.61 -21.42
C GLY A 56 -11.29 -11.75 -21.22
N LYS A 57 -12.26 -12.28 -20.47
CA LYS A 57 -13.56 -11.62 -20.23
C LYS A 57 -13.96 -11.56 -18.76
N THR A 58 -13.31 -12.36 -17.91
CA THR A 58 -13.68 -12.49 -16.50
C THR A 58 -12.61 -11.94 -15.57
N ILE A 59 -13.02 -11.57 -14.35
CA ILE A 59 -12.10 -11.09 -13.31
C ILE A 59 -11.08 -12.17 -12.89
N ALA A 60 -11.49 -13.43 -12.90
CA ALA A 60 -10.61 -14.56 -12.57
C ALA A 60 -9.52 -14.76 -13.62
N GLU A 61 -9.88 -14.69 -14.91
CA GLU A 61 -8.91 -14.71 -16.01
C GLU A 61 -7.98 -13.50 -15.95
N TRP A 62 -8.50 -12.31 -15.63
CA TRP A 62 -7.71 -11.11 -15.44
C TRP A 62 -6.66 -11.28 -14.35
N GLN A 63 -7.08 -11.76 -13.18
CA GLN A 63 -6.19 -11.98 -12.04
C GLN A 63 -5.06 -12.93 -12.41
N LYS A 64 -5.38 -14.06 -13.07
CA LYS A 64 -4.37 -15.03 -13.51
C LYS A 64 -3.40 -14.40 -14.52
N TRP A 65 -3.92 -13.77 -15.57
CA TRP A 65 -3.13 -13.12 -16.60
C TRP A 65 -2.21 -12.03 -16.03
N TYR A 66 -2.72 -11.23 -15.11
CA TYR A 66 -1.97 -10.15 -14.47
C TYR A 66 -0.82 -10.68 -13.61
N ILE A 67 -1.06 -11.71 -12.78
CA ILE A 67 -0.02 -12.30 -11.94
C ILE A 67 1.06 -12.99 -12.79
N GLU A 68 0.69 -13.67 -13.87
CA GLU A 68 1.65 -14.28 -14.80
C GLU A 68 2.53 -13.22 -15.49
N LYS A 69 1.95 -12.06 -15.85
CA LYS A 69 2.69 -10.94 -16.47
C LYS A 69 3.53 -10.15 -15.46
N HIS A 70 3.09 -10.06 -14.21
CA HIS A 70 3.70 -9.26 -13.16
C HIS A 70 3.92 -10.09 -11.88
N PRO A 71 4.82 -11.08 -11.90
CA PRO A 71 5.03 -11.99 -10.77
C PRO A 71 5.48 -11.26 -9.49
N GLU A 72 6.25 -10.18 -9.63
CA GLU A 72 6.72 -9.37 -8.51
C GLU A 72 5.72 -8.29 -8.05
N ALA A 73 4.57 -8.11 -8.71
CA ALA A 73 3.65 -6.99 -8.40
C ALA A 73 3.19 -6.97 -6.94
N ILE A 74 2.90 -8.13 -6.36
CA ILE A 74 2.47 -8.25 -4.96
C ILE A 74 3.63 -7.92 -4.03
N LYS A 75 4.82 -8.45 -4.32
CA LYS A 75 6.03 -8.22 -3.52
C LYS A 75 6.45 -6.75 -3.56
N ASN A 76 6.40 -6.13 -4.74
CA ASN A 76 6.69 -4.71 -4.92
C ASN A 76 5.65 -3.82 -4.24
N ALA A 77 4.40 -4.29 -4.10
CA ALA A 77 3.37 -3.58 -3.33
C ALA A 77 3.48 -3.80 -1.81
N ALA A 78 4.31 -4.74 -1.35
CA ALA A 78 4.43 -5.10 0.05
C ALA A 78 5.59 -4.37 0.73
N PHE A 79 5.40 -4.09 2.02
CA PHE A 79 6.51 -3.74 2.93
C PHE A 79 7.14 -5.03 3.47
N ARG A 80 8.42 -4.98 3.79
CA ARG A 80 9.14 -6.07 4.47
C ARG A 80 9.56 -5.60 5.85
N LEU A 81 9.30 -6.41 6.89
CA LEU A 81 9.83 -6.12 8.23
C LEU A 81 11.35 -6.35 8.27
N ALA A 82 12.03 -5.58 9.13
CA ALA A 82 13.45 -5.77 9.38
C ALA A 82 13.71 -7.09 10.11
N THR A 83 14.88 -7.68 9.85
CA THR A 83 15.44 -8.76 10.65
C THR A 83 16.11 -8.19 11.91
N ILE A 84 16.37 -9.04 12.91
CA ILE A 84 17.06 -8.63 14.15
C ILE A 84 18.41 -7.92 13.85
N GLN A 85 19.13 -8.36 12.81
CA GLN A 85 20.42 -7.76 12.42
C GLN A 85 20.24 -6.39 11.74
N GLU A 86 19.11 -6.16 11.08
CA GLU A 86 18.75 -4.89 10.44
C GLU A 86 18.18 -3.90 11.48
N GLU A 87 17.36 -4.37 12.42
CA GLU A 87 16.90 -3.59 13.58
C GLU A 87 18.07 -3.09 14.43
N ALA A 88 19.10 -3.91 14.62
CA ALA A 88 20.34 -3.50 15.29
C ALA A 88 21.08 -2.35 14.57
N LYS A 89 20.80 -2.11 13.30
CA LYS A 89 21.31 -0.97 12.50
C LYS A 89 20.33 0.20 12.45
N GLY A 90 19.22 0.13 13.18
CA GLY A 90 18.18 1.16 13.21
C GLY A 90 17.12 1.04 12.12
N ILE A 91 17.10 -0.05 11.35
CA ILE A 91 16.10 -0.27 10.29
C ILE A 91 14.90 -0.99 10.90
N ASP A 92 13.71 -0.38 10.81
CA ASP A 92 12.47 -0.97 11.34
C ASP A 92 11.71 -1.73 10.23
N GLY A 93 11.96 -1.41 8.97
CA GLY A 93 11.43 -2.15 7.83
C GLY A 93 11.91 -1.62 6.48
N TYR A 94 11.33 -2.15 5.42
CA TYR A 94 11.60 -1.75 4.05
C TYR A 94 10.28 -1.48 3.33
N ILE A 95 10.23 -0.34 2.63
CA ILE A 95 9.11 0.00 1.75
C ILE A 95 9.62 -0.09 0.32
N ASN A 96 9.13 -1.08 -0.44
CA ASN A 96 9.80 -1.57 -1.65
C ASN A 96 11.21 -2.09 -1.28
N ASP A 97 12.27 -1.37 -1.66
CA ASP A 97 13.67 -1.69 -1.36
C ASP A 97 14.36 -0.65 -0.47
N ALA A 98 13.66 0.44 -0.09
CA ALA A 98 14.21 1.49 0.76
C ALA A 98 14.09 1.11 2.23
N ALA A 99 15.21 1.12 2.95
CA ALA A 99 15.25 0.91 4.39
C ALA A 99 14.65 2.12 5.11
N VAL A 100 13.68 1.88 6.00
CA VAL A 100 13.02 2.91 6.78
C VAL A 100 13.14 2.63 8.28
N SER A 101 13.28 3.71 9.05
CA SER A 101 13.11 3.68 10.51
C SER A 101 11.81 4.39 10.89
N ILE A 102 11.07 3.86 11.86
CA ILE A 102 9.83 4.44 12.35
C ILE A 102 10.06 4.93 13.77
N LYS A 103 9.93 6.24 13.99
CA LYS A 103 10.16 6.87 15.31
C LYS A 103 9.03 7.83 15.67
N PRO A 104 8.73 8.05 16.96
CA PRO A 104 7.79 9.09 17.34
C PRO A 104 8.36 10.49 17.02
N ASP A 105 7.50 11.46 16.74
CA ASP A 105 7.88 12.86 16.47
C ASP A 105 8.79 13.50 17.54
N SER A 106 8.57 13.15 18.81
CA SER A 106 9.41 13.56 19.94
C SER A 106 10.88 13.16 19.82
N TYR A 107 11.22 12.25 18.89
CA TYR A 107 12.58 11.81 18.63
C TYR A 107 13.38 12.79 17.75
N LYS A 108 12.72 13.69 17.00
CA LYS A 108 13.38 14.68 16.13
C LYS A 108 14.37 15.56 16.89
N THR A 109 13.99 15.99 18.08
CA THR A 109 14.85 16.82 18.95
C THR A 109 16.06 16.06 19.48
N LYS A 110 16.01 14.72 19.53
CA LYS A 110 17.12 13.86 19.96
C LYS A 110 18.08 13.53 18.82
N MET A 111 17.59 13.39 17.59
CA MET A 111 18.43 13.18 16.41
C MET A 111 19.40 14.35 16.17
N ALA A 112 18.97 15.58 16.47
CA ALA A 112 19.83 16.77 16.39
C ALA A 112 21.02 16.73 17.37
N LEU A 113 21.03 15.83 18.37
CA LEU A 113 21.97 15.85 19.48
C LEU A 113 22.89 14.62 19.59
N SER A 114 22.58 13.45 19.01
CA SER A 114 23.39 12.25 19.30
C SER A 114 23.44 11.11 18.26
N GLU A 115 22.61 11.07 17.21
CA GLU A 115 22.62 9.92 16.28
C GLU A 115 22.47 10.37 14.82
N LYS A 116 23.40 9.92 13.95
CA LYS A 116 23.19 9.92 12.50
C LYS A 116 22.50 8.62 12.14
N ILE A 117 21.23 8.70 11.78
CA ILE A 117 20.50 7.60 11.18
C ILE A 117 20.70 7.73 9.67
N ASP A 118 21.34 6.73 9.05
CA ASP A 118 21.71 6.74 7.62
C ASP A 118 20.58 6.23 6.72
N THR A 119 19.35 6.21 7.24
CA THR A 119 18.16 5.63 6.59
C THR A 119 17.00 6.58 6.74
N GLU A 120 16.07 6.58 5.77
CA GLU A 120 14.88 7.42 5.79
C GLU A 120 14.08 7.19 7.08
N VAL A 121 13.70 8.27 7.76
CA VAL A 121 12.96 8.19 9.02
C VAL A 121 11.52 8.63 8.79
N ILE A 122 10.59 7.75 9.15
CA ILE A 122 9.16 8.03 9.18
C ILE A 122 8.82 8.42 10.62
N PHE A 123 8.50 9.69 10.83
CA PHE A 123 8.03 10.17 12.12
C PHE A 123 6.52 9.95 12.24
N TYR A 124 6.07 9.55 13.43
CA TYR A 124 4.65 9.43 13.72
C TYR A 124 4.23 10.24 14.96
N THR A 125 3.03 10.81 14.90
CA THR A 125 2.37 11.47 16.04
C THR A 125 1.03 10.78 16.30
N LYS A 126 0.79 10.38 17.55
CA LYS A 126 -0.51 9.80 17.94
C LYS A 126 -1.55 10.92 18.07
N ALA A 127 -2.56 10.90 17.22
CA ALA A 127 -3.70 11.81 17.29
C ALA A 127 -4.91 11.13 17.95
N LYS A 128 -5.89 11.93 18.39
CA LYS A 128 -7.11 11.44 19.07
C LYS A 128 -7.91 10.43 18.25
N ASN A 129 -7.84 10.51 16.91
CA ASN A 129 -8.58 9.68 15.96
C ASN A 129 -7.67 9.01 14.90
N GLY A 130 -6.36 8.92 15.12
CA GLY A 130 -5.46 8.36 14.11
C GLY A 130 -3.98 8.54 14.42
N ILE A 131 -3.17 8.41 13.38
CA ILE A 131 -1.72 8.61 13.42
C ILE A 131 -1.38 9.56 12.27
N GLU A 132 -0.67 10.64 12.58
CA GLU A 132 -0.08 11.53 11.58
C GLU A 132 1.34 11.05 11.28
N LEU A 133 1.72 11.07 10.00
CA LEU A 133 3.01 10.58 9.52
C LEU A 133 3.75 11.68 8.76
N GLU A 134 5.04 11.81 9.00
CA GLU A 134 5.95 12.74 8.31
C GLU A 134 7.17 11.97 7.81
N PHE A 135 7.63 12.30 6.60
CA PHE A 135 8.74 11.64 5.91
C PHE A 135 9.88 12.65 5.74
N ASP A 136 11.09 12.27 6.12
CA ASP A 136 12.32 13.06 6.00
C ASP A 136 13.22 12.50 4.88
#